data_AF-A0A9D1T6A5-F1
#
_entry.id   AF-A0A9D1T6A5-F1
#
_cell.length_a   1.000
_cell.length_b   1.000
_cell.length_c   1.000
_cell.angle_alpha   90.00
_cell.angle_beta   90.00
_cell.angle_gamma   90.00
#
_symmetry.space_group_name_H-M   'P 1'
#
loop_
_entity.id
_entity.type
_entity.pdbx_description
1 polymer ?
#
loop_
_entity_poly.entity_id
_entity_poly.type
_entity_poly.pdbx_seq_one_letter_code
_entity_poly.pdbx_strand_id
1 'polypeptide(L)' 'MEKTYDLLTLGEVLLRLSPPSGQRLSRTQNFQLHVGGAELNVAAGAG' A
#
# COMPACT_ATOMS: atom_id res chain seq x y z
N MET A 1 13.59 -24.09 -17.68
CA MET A 1 14.55 -23.00 -17.37
C MET A 1 14.04 -22.33 -16.11
N GLU A 2 14.75 -22.45 -15.00
CA GLU A 2 14.38 -21.80 -13.74
C GLU A 2 14.57 -20.29 -13.89
N LYS A 3 13.61 -19.49 -13.42
CA LYS A 3 13.73 -18.03 -13.40
C LYS A 3 14.47 -17.61 -12.13
N THR A 4 15.59 -16.91 -12.29
CA THR A 4 16.28 -16.24 -11.18
C THR A 4 15.62 -14.89 -10.93
N TYR A 5 15.26 -14.61 -9.69
CA TYR A 5 14.67 -13.33 -9.26
C TYR A 5 15.56 -12.71 -8.19
N ASP A 6 15.86 -11.41 -8.31
CA ASP A 6 16.62 -10.67 -7.29
C ASP A 6 15.79 -10.40 -6.02
N LEU A 7 14.45 -10.31 -6.17
CA LEU A 7 13.49 -10.17 -5.08
C LEU A 7 12.14 -10.79 -5.46
N LEU A 8 11.55 -11.53 -4.53
CA LEU A 8 10.19 -12.03 -4.61
C LEU A 8 9.47 -11.69 -3.31
N THR A 9 8.29 -11.05 -3.43
CA THR A 9 7.41 -10.80 -2.29
C THR A 9 6.05 -11.44 -2.53
N LEU A 10 5.40 -11.88 -1.46
CA LEU A 10 4.08 -12.51 -1.51
C LEU A 10 3.29 -12.06 -0.29
N GLY A 11 2.16 -11.40 -0.52
CA GLY A 11 1.31 -10.89 0.55
C GLY A 11 0.05 -10.27 -0.01
N GLU A 12 -0.64 -9.52 0.84
CA GLU A 12 -1.89 -8.85 0.50
C GLU A 12 -1.65 -7.38 0.15
N VAL A 13 -2.44 -6.87 -0.78
CA VAL A 13 -2.48 -5.45 -1.13
C VAL A 13 -3.84 -4.90 -0.76
N LEU A 14 -3.84 -3.79 -0.03
CA LEU A 14 -5.04 -3.12 0.44
C LEU A 14 -5.09 -1.67 -0.03
N LEU A 15 -6.31 -1.18 -0.21
CA LEU A 15 -6.58 0.24 -0.37
C LEU A 15 -6.73 0.88 1.00
N ARG A 16 -5.84 1.83 1.30
CA ARG A 16 -5.95 2.67 2.50
C ARG A 16 -6.68 3.96 2.14
N LEU A 17 -7.86 4.13 2.72
CA LEU A 17 -8.65 5.35 2.64
C LEU A 17 -8.41 6.18 3.90
N SER A 18 -7.67 7.28 3.77
CA SER A 18 -7.34 8.17 4.88
C SER A 18 -8.17 9.46 4.81
N PRO A 19 -8.81 9.91 5.91
CA PRO A 19 -9.42 11.23 5.93
C PRO A 19 -8.33 12.32 5.74
N PRO A 20 -8.67 13.50 5.22
CA PRO A 20 -7.76 14.64 5.18
C PRO A 20 -7.23 14.98 6.58
N SER A 21 -6.03 15.55 6.65
CA SER A 21 -5.37 15.86 7.92
C SER A 21 -6.27 16.69 8.85
N GLY A 22 -6.30 16.31 10.13
CA GLY A 22 -7.13 16.95 11.15
C GLY A 22 -8.62 16.60 11.10
N GLN A 23 -9.08 15.79 10.13
CA GLN A 23 -10.47 15.35 10.05
C GLN A 23 -10.67 13.96 10.65
N ARG A 24 -11.80 13.78 11.35
CA ARG A 24 -12.23 12.46 11.83
C ARG A 24 -12.82 11.65 10.68
N LEU A 25 -12.59 10.35 10.69
CA LEU A 25 -13.15 9.40 9.73
C LEU A 25 -14.68 9.54 9.57
N SER A 26 -15.40 9.73 10.68
CA SER A 26 -16.87 9.84 10.69
C SER A 26 -17.43 11.16 10.17
N ARG A 27 -16.59 12.18 9.94
CA ARG A 27 -17.03 13.54 9.56
C ARG A 27 -16.56 13.96 8.18
N THR A 28 -15.66 13.19 7.57
CA THR A 28 -15.15 13.53 6.23
C THR A 28 -16.07 13.00 5.15
N GLN A 29 -16.13 13.70 4.02
CA GLN A 29 -16.84 13.26 2.81
C GLN A 29 -15.87 12.82 1.71
N ASN A 30 -14.57 13.05 1.91
CA ASN A 30 -13.53 12.78 0.93
C ASN A 30 -12.42 11.96 1.57
N PHE A 31 -11.78 11.10 0.78
CA PHE A 31 -10.69 10.25 1.23
C PHE A 31 -9.48 10.39 0.33
N GLN A 32 -8.30 10.39 0.94
CA GLN A 32 -7.04 10.20 0.24
C GLN A 32 -6.81 8.71 0.07
N LEU A 33 -6.82 8.25 -1.18
CA LEU A 33 -6.56 6.86 -1.53
C LEU A 33 -5.06 6.60 -1.61
N HIS A 34 -4.62 5.54 -0.94
CA HIS A 34 -3.27 5.01 -1.07
C HIS A 34 -3.36 3.50 -1.29
N VAL A 35 -2.50 2.97 -2.14
CA VAL A 35 -2.27 1.52 -2.22
C VAL A 35 -1.17 1.18 -1.22
N GLY A 36 -1.35 0.14 -0.43
CA GLY A 36 -0.35 -0.29 0.53
C GLY A 36 -0.43 -1.77 0.85
N GLY A 37 0.64 -2.28 1.45
CA GLY A 37 0.80 -3.67 1.89
C GLY A 37 2.23 -3.83 2.37
N ALA A 38 2.48 -4.63 3.40
CA ALA A 38 3.83 -4.72 3.97
C ALA A 38 4.83 -5.21 2.90
N GLU A 39 4.45 -6.25 2.17
CA GLU A 39 5.22 -6.89 1.11
C GLU A 39 5.32 -6.01 -0.14
N LEU A 40 4.24 -5.30 -0.47
CA LEU A 40 4.22 -4.34 -1.57
C LEU A 40 5.18 -3.17 -1.29
N ASN A 41 5.17 -2.63 -0.07
CA ASN A 41 6.02 -1.50 0.30
C ASN A 41 7.50 -1.86 0.22
N VAL A 42 7.88 -3.08 0.63
CA VAL A 42 9.25 -3.58 0.48
C VAL A 42 9.61 -3.73 -1.00
N ALA A 43 8.73 -4.33 -1.81
CA ALA A 43 8.96 -4.48 -3.25
C ALA A 43 9.11 -3.12 -3.97
N ALA A 44 8.30 -2.12 -3.61
CA ALA A 44 8.34 -0.80 -4.21
C ALA A 44 9.60 0.00 -3.82
N GLY A 45 10.13 -0.22 -2.62
CA GLY A 45 11.33 0.47 -2.12
C GLY A 45 12.65 -0.22 -2.46
N ALA A 46 12.63 -1.39 -3.09
CA ALA A 46 13.82 -2.18 -3.41
C ALA A 46 14.51 -1.76 -4.73
N GLY A 47 13.96 -0.78 -5.45
CA GLY A 47 14.54 -0.22 -6.67
C GLY A 47 15.73 0.71 -6.43
#